data_AF-A0A848L5S6-F1
#
_entry.id   AF-A0A848L5S6-F1
#
_cell.length_a   1.000
_cell.length_b   1.000
_cell.length_c   1.000
_cell.angle_alpha   90.00
_cell.angle_beta   90.00
_cell.angle_gamma   90.00
#
_symmetry.space_group_name_H-M   'P 1'
#
loop_
_entity.id
_entity.type
_entity.pdbx_description
1 polymer ?
#
loop_
_entity_poly.entity_id
_entity_poly.type
_entity_poly.pdbx_seq_one_letter_code
_entity_poly.pdbx_strand_id
1 'polypeptide(L)'
;MTGKRVVTLFATTALLGLGCGPEQQPAPEAAPPQSLTWEEFRARVFQEPETGAFITNGDEKFATEAQLREYYEAHVRTPELGQARGELAVMFRNGARARWSDAQKRNITYCVSTAFGSRHAQVVAAMAGAAGEWEAAADIDFVHVSGLDGSCTASQTSVVFDVNPINVGSYLARAFFPDDVRAARNVLIDNSSFGSLPPGLTLQGILRHELGHTLGFRHEHTRPEAGTCFEDNQWQALTGYDRNSTMHYPQCNGSGSWVLALTALDRAGAASLYGARRTRGTEFDFDGDRRADLAVWRRPGAHWWIQYSSTGGSGVQQWGLDDDRIVPADYTDDGRTDMAVWRPSEGIWYILDSATGGWVYAGAHWGLAGDIPVPVDYTGDGRAELAVWRPSEGNWYVFDITTGAPSIYGVQWGLPGDVPVPADYTGDGRADLAVWRPSEGNWYVFDATTGVPFIYGAQLGMAGDIPVPADYDGDGRTDLAVWRPSTGFWHVIRSGTGAAWETHWGLPDDVPVPADYDGDGRTDLAVWRPSTGHWYYLRSSDGASAAPQWGSQANGDIPVKAYR
;
A
#
# COMPACT_ATOMS: atom_id res chain seq x y z
N MET A 1 57.03 29.64 21.14
CA MET A 1 56.93 30.43 22.38
C MET A 1 55.60 30.11 23.04
N THR A 2 55.67 29.53 24.22
CA THR A 2 54.60 28.96 25.05
C THR A 2 53.96 29.99 25.98
N GLY A 3 52.68 29.80 26.32
CA GLY A 3 52.02 30.35 27.52
C GLY A 3 50.50 30.42 27.33
N LYS A 4 49.65 29.48 27.81
CA LYS A 4 49.22 29.16 29.19
C LYS A 4 48.80 30.37 30.03
N ARG A 5 47.49 30.46 30.36
CA ARG A 5 46.88 30.85 31.67
C ARG A 5 45.47 30.24 31.72
N VAL A 6 45.14 29.26 32.56
CA VAL A 6 45.01 29.20 34.04
C VAL A 6 43.69 29.82 34.55
N VAL A 7 42.90 28.93 35.16
CA VAL A 7 41.69 29.08 35.97
C VAL A 7 41.99 29.77 37.32
N THR A 8 41.10 30.64 37.81
CA THR A 8 40.90 30.81 39.27
C THR A 8 39.47 31.24 39.62
N LEU A 9 38.90 30.50 40.58
CA LEU A 9 37.70 30.74 41.40
C LEU A 9 37.74 32.08 42.15
N PHE A 10 36.58 32.69 42.40
CA PHE A 10 36.34 33.47 43.62
C PHE A 10 34.99 33.09 44.22
N ALA A 11 35.06 32.66 45.48
CA ALA A 11 33.93 32.48 46.39
C ALA A 11 33.60 33.80 47.07
N THR A 12 32.31 34.07 47.30
CA THR A 12 31.86 34.97 48.37
C THR A 12 30.57 34.44 48.98
N THR A 13 30.71 33.98 50.22
CA THR A 13 29.66 33.74 51.23
C THR A 13 29.08 35.04 51.75
N ALA A 14 27.76 35.07 51.98
CA ALA A 14 27.11 35.96 52.95
C ALA A 14 26.05 35.18 53.76
N LEU A 15 26.30 35.09 55.08
CA LEU A 15 25.37 34.73 56.17
C LEU A 15 24.27 35.80 56.32
N LEU A 16 23.10 35.68 56.95
CA LEU A 16 22.37 34.70 57.75
C LEU A 16 20.93 35.26 57.90
N GLY A 17 19.93 34.40 58.12
CA GLY A 17 18.59 34.82 58.54
C GLY A 17 17.72 33.63 58.92
N LEU A 18 17.80 33.24 60.20
CA LEU A 18 17.05 32.15 60.83
C LEU A 18 15.54 32.44 60.90
N GLY A 19 14.74 31.50 60.42
CA GLY A 19 13.32 31.38 60.75
C GLY A 19 12.98 29.91 60.99
N CYS A 20 12.88 29.50 62.26
CA CYS A 20 12.42 28.17 62.66
C CYS A 20 10.90 28.08 62.47
N GLY A 21 10.44 27.24 61.53
CA GLY A 21 9.08 26.70 61.50
C GLY A 21 9.12 25.19 61.75
N PRO A 22 8.08 24.58 62.34
CA PRO A 22 8.09 23.16 62.65
C PRO A 22 8.18 22.34 61.36
N GLU A 23 9.12 21.41 61.33
CA GLU A 23 9.33 20.44 60.27
C GLU A 23 8.04 19.63 60.08
N GLN A 24 7.30 19.90 59.00
CA GLN A 24 6.18 19.07 58.60
C GLN A 24 6.74 17.71 58.20
N GLN A 25 6.51 16.74 59.08
CA GLN A 25 6.68 15.31 58.80
C GLN A 25 6.05 15.02 57.42
N PRO A 26 6.77 14.43 56.45
CA PRO A 26 6.14 14.03 55.21
C PRO A 26 5.00 13.08 55.55
N ALA A 27 3.82 13.35 54.99
CA ALA A 27 2.68 12.45 55.09
C ALA A 27 3.14 11.04 54.71
N PRO A 28 2.67 9.98 55.39
CA PRO A 28 3.03 8.62 55.03
C PRO A 28 2.73 8.41 53.55
N GLU A 29 3.74 7.96 52.82
CA GLU A 29 3.64 7.52 51.44
C GLU A 29 2.46 6.56 51.35
N ALA A 30 1.45 6.92 50.54
CA ALA A 30 0.30 6.05 50.33
C ALA A 30 0.82 4.69 49.86
N ALA A 31 0.36 3.61 50.49
CA ALA A 31 0.70 2.26 50.06
C ALA A 31 0.46 2.12 48.56
N PRO A 32 1.33 1.41 47.81
CA PRO A 32 1.09 1.18 46.38
C PRO A 32 -0.30 0.57 46.20
N PRO A 33 -1.06 0.97 45.16
CA PRO A 33 -2.40 0.44 44.93
C PRO A 33 -2.31 -1.08 44.88
N GLN A 34 -3.09 -1.76 45.71
CA GLN A 34 -3.12 -3.22 45.73
C GLN A 34 -3.52 -3.71 44.33
N SER A 35 -2.67 -4.54 43.73
CA SER A 35 -2.97 -5.29 42.51
C SER A 35 -4.28 -6.04 42.70
N LEU A 36 -5.20 -5.95 41.73
CA LEU A 36 -6.47 -6.69 41.77
C LEU A 36 -6.22 -8.18 42.02
N THR A 37 -7.06 -8.81 42.84
CA THR A 37 -7.11 -10.29 42.92
C THR A 37 -7.61 -10.86 41.59
N TRP A 38 -7.37 -12.16 41.34
CA TRP A 38 -7.84 -12.83 40.14
C TRP A 38 -9.35 -12.71 40.02
N GLU A 39 -10.05 -12.89 41.14
CA GLU A 39 -11.50 -12.81 41.23
C GLU A 39 -12.02 -11.40 40.90
N GLU A 40 -11.36 -10.36 41.40
CA GLU A 40 -11.74 -8.97 41.12
C GLU A 40 -11.43 -8.57 39.68
N PHE A 41 -10.30 -9.00 39.12
CA PHE A 41 -9.97 -8.79 37.71
C PHE A 41 -10.96 -9.52 36.82
N ARG A 42 -11.14 -10.82 37.04
CA ARG A 42 -12.03 -11.68 36.24
C ARG A 42 -13.48 -11.18 36.28
N ALA A 43 -13.95 -10.63 37.40
CA ALA A 43 -15.28 -10.03 37.53
C ALA A 43 -15.46 -8.74 36.71
N ARG A 44 -14.37 -8.04 36.37
CA ARG A 44 -14.39 -6.84 35.51
C ARG A 44 -14.28 -7.17 34.02
N VAL A 45 -13.79 -8.36 33.68
CA VAL A 45 -13.62 -8.81 32.30
C VAL A 45 -14.96 -9.28 31.75
N PHE A 46 -15.41 -8.63 30.68
CA PHE A 46 -16.61 -9.05 29.97
C PHE A 46 -16.38 -10.40 29.31
N GLN A 47 -17.26 -11.36 29.55
CA GLN A 47 -17.27 -12.63 28.84
C GLN A 47 -18.41 -12.60 27.82
N GLU A 48 -18.05 -12.68 26.55
CA GLU A 48 -19.01 -12.64 25.45
C GLU A 48 -19.90 -13.89 25.50
N PRO A 49 -21.23 -13.75 25.62
CA PRO A 49 -22.13 -14.89 25.75
C PRO A 49 -22.13 -15.82 24.54
N GLU A 50 -21.89 -15.26 23.36
CA GLU A 50 -22.02 -15.96 22.07
C GLU A 50 -20.80 -16.83 21.75
N THR A 51 -19.60 -16.32 22.03
CA THR A 51 -18.34 -17.03 21.74
C THR A 51 -17.66 -17.62 22.98
N GLY A 52 -18.03 -17.16 24.17
CA GLY A 52 -17.36 -17.49 25.44
C GLY A 52 -16.02 -16.78 25.64
N ALA A 53 -15.61 -15.92 24.70
CA ALA A 53 -14.35 -15.18 24.76
C ALA A 53 -14.35 -14.09 25.83
N PHE A 54 -13.17 -13.73 26.29
CA PHE A 54 -12.97 -12.70 27.32
C PHE A 54 -12.44 -11.43 26.68
N ILE A 55 -13.08 -10.29 26.97
CA ILE A 55 -12.75 -9.00 26.38
C ILE A 55 -12.12 -8.09 27.44
N THR A 56 -10.92 -7.63 27.18
CA THR A 56 -10.15 -6.69 28.01
C THR A 56 -9.90 -5.40 27.24
N ASN A 57 -9.54 -4.32 27.94
CA ASN A 57 -9.17 -3.03 27.34
C ASN A 57 -10.21 -2.39 26.39
N GLY A 58 -11.43 -2.94 26.35
CA GLY A 58 -12.52 -2.48 25.50
C GLY A 58 -12.78 -3.37 24.28
N ASP A 59 -11.77 -4.04 23.74
CA ASP A 59 -11.83 -4.73 22.44
C ASP A 59 -10.79 -5.85 22.24
N GLU A 60 -9.90 -6.09 23.20
CA GLU A 60 -8.86 -7.12 23.10
C GLU A 60 -9.40 -8.49 23.53
N LYS A 61 -9.31 -9.49 22.64
CA LYS A 61 -9.92 -10.80 22.82
C LYS A 61 -8.94 -11.85 23.35
N PHE A 62 -9.32 -12.51 24.45
CA PHE A 62 -8.72 -13.77 24.92
C PHE A 62 -9.67 -14.93 24.71
N ALA A 63 -9.24 -15.98 24.02
CA ALA A 63 -10.12 -17.10 23.64
C ALA A 63 -10.45 -18.03 24.81
N THR A 64 -9.59 -18.10 25.83
CA THR A 64 -9.76 -19.01 26.97
C THR A 64 -9.45 -18.33 28.30
N GLU A 65 -10.05 -18.83 29.38
CA GLU A 65 -9.79 -18.34 30.72
C GLU A 65 -8.34 -18.63 31.15
N ALA A 66 -7.72 -19.67 30.60
CA ALA A 66 -6.31 -19.96 30.80
C ALA A 66 -5.42 -18.84 30.24
N GLN A 67 -5.67 -18.39 29.01
CA GLN A 67 -4.94 -17.25 28.42
C GLN A 67 -5.19 -15.95 29.20
N LEU A 68 -6.43 -15.71 29.62
CA LEU A 68 -6.77 -14.56 30.48
C LEU A 68 -6.07 -14.64 31.85
N ARG A 69 -5.90 -15.85 32.39
CA ARG A 69 -5.23 -16.08 33.67
C ARG A 69 -3.72 -15.96 33.58
N GLU A 70 -3.12 -16.42 32.48
CA GLU A 70 -1.71 -16.16 32.17
C GLU A 70 -1.45 -14.65 32.09
N TYR A 71 -2.34 -13.92 31.40
CA TYR A 71 -2.32 -12.47 31.34
C TYR A 71 -2.40 -11.83 32.73
N TYR A 72 -3.36 -12.26 33.56
CA TYR A 72 -3.52 -11.78 34.94
C TYR A 72 -2.28 -12.01 35.81
N GLU A 73 -1.77 -13.24 35.84
CA GLU A 73 -0.67 -13.62 36.73
C GLU A 73 0.61 -12.85 36.39
N ALA A 74 0.86 -12.63 35.09
CA ALA A 74 2.06 -11.96 34.66
C ALA A 74 1.97 -10.42 34.74
N HIS A 75 0.78 -9.82 34.71
CA HIS A 75 0.66 -8.37 34.45
C HIS A 75 -0.36 -7.61 35.31
N VAL A 76 -1.35 -8.29 35.88
CA VAL A 76 -2.31 -7.67 36.82
C VAL A 76 -1.91 -7.92 38.27
N ARG A 77 -1.41 -9.14 38.57
CA ARG A 77 -1.01 -9.56 39.93
C ARG A 77 0.36 -9.05 40.35
N THR A 78 1.32 -9.08 39.44
CA THR A 78 2.65 -8.51 39.64
C THR A 78 2.74 -7.23 38.83
N PRO A 79 2.34 -6.08 39.41
CA PRO A 79 2.72 -4.80 38.83
C PRO A 79 4.23 -4.67 39.08
N GLU A 80 5.06 -5.33 38.28
CA GLU A 80 6.24 -4.59 37.84
C GLU A 80 5.65 -3.31 37.28
N LEU A 81 5.93 -2.18 37.94
CA LEU A 81 5.63 -0.86 37.44
C LEU A 81 6.16 -0.82 36.02
N GLY A 82 5.30 -1.14 35.05
CA GLY A 82 5.63 -1.21 33.65
C GLY A 82 6.28 0.12 33.34
N GLN A 83 7.53 0.09 32.89
CA GLN A 83 8.18 1.33 32.50
C GLN A 83 7.24 1.99 31.49
N ALA A 84 6.73 3.17 31.83
CA ALA A 84 5.95 3.99 30.93
C ALA A 84 6.77 4.15 29.65
N ARG A 85 6.36 3.48 28.58
CA ARG A 85 6.98 3.61 27.28
C ARG A 85 5.91 3.52 26.23
N GLY A 86 5.85 4.60 25.48
CA GLY A 86 4.90 4.75 24.42
C GLY A 86 5.63 4.53 23.12
N GLU A 87 5.14 3.60 22.32
CA GLU A 87 5.72 3.14 21.07
C GLU A 87 4.59 2.37 20.35
N LEU A 88 4.39 2.53 19.03
CA LEU A 88 3.50 1.64 18.30
C LEU A 88 4.06 0.23 18.43
N ALA A 89 3.25 -0.69 18.95
CA ALA A 89 3.71 -2.01 19.34
C ALA A 89 3.02 -3.11 18.52
N VAL A 90 3.77 -4.14 18.15
CA VAL A 90 3.23 -5.37 17.55
C VAL A 90 3.15 -6.46 18.59
N MET A 91 2.07 -7.25 18.58
CA MET A 91 1.92 -8.43 19.42
C MET A 91 3.09 -9.39 19.20
N PHE A 92 3.76 -9.78 20.28
CA PHE A 92 4.94 -10.65 20.25
C PHE A 92 4.75 -11.83 21.21
N ARG A 93 4.52 -13.02 20.65
CA ARG A 93 4.27 -14.25 21.42
C ARG A 93 5.13 -15.38 20.90
N ASN A 94 5.59 -16.24 21.79
CA ASN A 94 6.39 -17.42 21.43
C ASN A 94 7.63 -17.11 20.57
N GLY A 95 8.25 -15.93 20.76
CA GLY A 95 9.44 -15.51 20.02
C GLY A 95 9.18 -14.95 18.63
N ALA A 96 7.92 -14.71 18.24
CA ALA A 96 7.55 -14.18 16.93
C ALA A 96 6.55 -13.01 17.04
N ARG A 97 6.64 -12.09 16.07
CA ARG A 97 5.63 -11.04 15.87
C ARG A 97 4.38 -11.66 15.25
N ALA A 98 3.19 -11.36 15.78
CA ALA A 98 1.93 -11.69 15.14
C ALA A 98 1.71 -10.72 13.96
N ARG A 99 2.13 -11.15 12.76
CA ARG A 99 2.00 -10.39 11.51
C ARG A 99 1.63 -11.32 10.37
N TRP A 100 1.07 -10.77 9.30
CA TRP A 100 0.94 -11.50 8.04
C TRP A 100 2.32 -11.71 7.39
N SER A 101 2.49 -12.88 6.77
CA SER A 101 3.68 -13.19 5.98
C SER A 101 3.72 -12.34 4.70
N ASP A 102 4.88 -12.24 4.05
CA ASP A 102 5.01 -11.47 2.79
C ASP A 102 4.10 -12.02 1.68
N ALA A 103 3.77 -13.33 1.72
CA ALA A 103 2.82 -13.95 0.80
C ALA A 103 1.34 -13.67 1.13
N GLN A 104 1.03 -13.19 2.34
CA GLN A 104 -0.35 -12.96 2.81
C GLN A 104 -0.70 -11.48 2.96
N LYS A 105 0.29 -10.63 3.24
CA LYS A 105 0.09 -9.23 3.62
C LYS A 105 -0.64 -8.40 2.56
N ARG A 106 -0.53 -8.80 1.28
CA ARG A 106 -1.21 -8.22 0.10
C ARG A 106 -2.49 -8.93 -0.31
N ASN A 107 -2.98 -9.86 0.51
CA ASN A 107 -4.18 -10.62 0.21
C ASN A 107 -4.96 -10.95 1.49
N ILE A 108 -5.13 -9.93 2.35
CA ILE A 108 -5.87 -10.04 3.62
C ILE A 108 -7.37 -9.99 3.29
N THR A 109 -7.88 -11.09 2.76
CA THR A 109 -9.26 -11.19 2.27
C THR A 109 -10.29 -11.14 3.41
N TYR A 110 -11.37 -10.40 3.21
CA TYR A 110 -12.48 -10.34 4.15
C TYR A 110 -13.83 -10.30 3.44
N CYS A 111 -14.89 -10.64 4.17
CA CYS A 111 -16.26 -10.46 3.73
C CYS A 111 -17.02 -9.60 4.76
N VAL A 112 -18.12 -8.98 4.34
CA VAL A 112 -18.99 -8.18 5.21
C VAL A 112 -20.40 -8.78 5.20
N SER A 113 -20.83 -9.29 6.35
CA SER A 113 -22.08 -10.06 6.45
C SER A 113 -23.32 -9.27 6.08
N THR A 114 -24.17 -9.82 5.22
CA THR A 114 -25.48 -9.22 4.91
C THR A 114 -26.42 -9.18 6.13
N ALA A 115 -26.06 -9.82 7.25
CA ALA A 115 -26.80 -9.74 8.51
C ALA A 115 -26.87 -8.31 9.10
N PHE A 116 -26.01 -7.39 8.65
CA PHE A 116 -26.14 -5.96 8.97
C PHE A 116 -27.42 -5.31 8.39
N GLY A 117 -28.12 -6.00 7.47
CA GLY A 117 -29.38 -5.52 6.89
C GLY A 117 -29.19 -4.19 6.17
N SER A 118 -30.00 -3.18 6.50
CA SER A 118 -29.92 -1.85 5.88
C SER A 118 -28.60 -1.12 6.17
N ARG A 119 -27.79 -1.59 7.11
CA ARG A 119 -26.48 -1.01 7.45
C ARG A 119 -25.33 -1.64 6.67
N HIS A 120 -25.55 -2.69 5.89
CA HIS A 120 -24.49 -3.42 5.17
C HIS A 120 -23.61 -2.49 4.33
N ALA A 121 -24.21 -1.65 3.47
CA ALA A 121 -23.46 -0.70 2.64
C ALA A 121 -22.64 0.31 3.45
N GLN A 122 -23.15 0.74 4.62
CA GLN A 122 -22.43 1.64 5.52
C GLN A 122 -21.18 0.97 6.12
N VAL A 123 -21.29 -0.32 6.49
CA VAL A 123 -20.17 -1.10 7.03
C VAL A 123 -19.13 -1.37 5.94
N VAL A 124 -19.56 -1.75 4.73
CA VAL A 124 -18.66 -1.93 3.58
C VAL A 124 -17.85 -0.67 3.31
N ALA A 125 -18.51 0.50 3.24
CA ALA A 125 -17.83 1.77 3.02
C ALA A 125 -16.86 2.13 4.15
N ALA A 126 -17.24 1.91 5.41
CA ALA A 126 -16.39 2.21 6.56
C ALA A 126 -15.17 1.26 6.66
N MET A 127 -15.34 -0.03 6.33
CA MET A 127 -14.24 -0.99 6.23
C MET A 127 -13.28 -0.60 5.11
N ALA A 128 -13.79 -0.26 3.92
CA ALA A 128 -12.96 0.14 2.78
C ALA A 128 -12.16 1.42 3.09
N GLY A 129 -12.77 2.44 3.70
CA GLY A 129 -12.07 3.66 4.12
C GLY A 129 -11.01 3.41 5.19
N ALA A 130 -11.31 2.57 6.18
CA ALA A 130 -10.37 2.19 7.24
C ALA A 130 -9.19 1.37 6.71
N ALA A 131 -9.45 0.40 5.83
CA ALA A 131 -8.45 -0.40 5.15
C ALA A 131 -7.54 0.49 4.30
N GLY A 132 -8.11 1.33 3.44
CA GLY A 132 -7.36 2.21 2.55
C GLY A 132 -6.36 3.11 3.29
N GLU A 133 -6.66 3.55 4.52
CA GLU A 133 -5.71 4.33 5.33
C GLU A 133 -4.50 3.51 5.80
N TRP A 134 -4.71 2.27 6.23
CA TRP A 134 -3.61 1.36 6.61
C TRP A 134 -2.80 0.91 5.41
N GLU A 135 -3.47 0.61 4.30
CA GLU A 135 -2.79 0.27 3.07
C GLU A 135 -1.99 1.47 2.55
N ALA A 136 -2.46 2.72 2.73
CA ALA A 136 -1.69 3.91 2.37
C ALA A 136 -0.43 4.07 3.23
N ALA A 137 -0.42 3.45 4.41
CA ALA A 137 0.66 3.52 5.37
C ALA A 137 1.74 2.45 5.17
N ALA A 138 1.39 1.30 4.60
CA ALA A 138 2.27 0.14 4.54
C ALA A 138 1.95 -0.78 3.35
N ASP A 139 2.90 -1.65 3.03
CA ASP A 139 2.80 -2.62 1.95
C ASP A 139 1.89 -3.81 2.30
N ILE A 140 0.59 -3.52 2.39
CA ILE A 140 -0.49 -4.44 2.76
C ILE A 140 -1.75 -4.15 1.94
N ASP A 141 -2.60 -5.17 1.76
CA ASP A 141 -3.89 -5.05 1.08
C ASP A 141 -4.98 -5.86 1.78
N PHE A 142 -6.09 -5.20 2.08
CA PHE A 142 -7.34 -5.79 2.50
C PHE A 142 -8.25 -5.98 1.29
N VAL A 143 -8.66 -7.21 1.03
CA VAL A 143 -9.41 -7.55 -0.18
C VAL A 143 -10.85 -7.90 0.19
N HIS A 144 -11.81 -7.02 -0.11
CA HIS A 144 -13.23 -7.30 0.12
C HIS A 144 -13.77 -8.29 -0.92
N VAL A 145 -14.06 -9.51 -0.50
CA VAL A 145 -14.68 -10.55 -1.34
C VAL A 145 -16.20 -10.45 -1.25
N SER A 146 -16.77 -9.42 -1.87
CA SER A 146 -18.21 -9.10 -1.81
C SER A 146 -19.12 -10.26 -2.24
N GLY A 147 -18.66 -11.12 -3.15
CA GLY A 147 -19.37 -12.34 -3.56
C GLY A 147 -19.63 -13.34 -2.42
N LEU A 148 -18.93 -13.21 -1.28
CA LEU A 148 -19.08 -14.07 -0.11
C LEU A 148 -19.89 -13.43 1.04
N ASP A 149 -20.32 -12.17 0.90
CA ASP A 149 -21.04 -11.41 1.94
C ASP A 149 -22.30 -12.13 2.45
N GLY A 150 -23.03 -12.81 1.56
CA GLY A 150 -24.23 -13.59 1.92
C GLY A 150 -23.95 -14.86 2.74
N SER A 151 -22.70 -15.27 2.85
CA SER A 151 -22.24 -16.45 3.62
C SER A 151 -21.14 -16.11 4.64
N CYS A 152 -20.99 -14.82 4.96
CA CYS A 152 -19.86 -14.31 5.71
C CYS A 152 -19.93 -14.71 7.20
N THR A 153 -19.20 -15.75 7.57
CA THR A 153 -19.19 -16.32 8.92
C THR A 153 -17.79 -16.84 9.27
N ALA A 154 -17.57 -17.17 10.53
CA ALA A 154 -16.36 -17.83 11.02
C ALA A 154 -16.02 -19.16 10.31
N SER A 155 -16.98 -19.77 9.61
CA SER A 155 -16.79 -21.00 8.83
C SER A 155 -16.34 -20.77 7.38
N GLN A 156 -16.39 -19.53 6.88
CA GLN A 156 -16.03 -19.19 5.50
C GLN A 156 -14.50 -19.14 5.33
N THR A 157 -13.90 -20.27 4.94
CA THR A 157 -12.43 -20.40 4.84
C THR A 157 -11.83 -19.75 3.60
N SER A 158 -12.64 -19.28 2.64
CA SER A 158 -12.16 -18.61 1.43
C SER A 158 -11.77 -17.14 1.67
N VAL A 159 -11.96 -16.64 2.90
CA VAL A 159 -11.47 -15.34 3.36
C VAL A 159 -10.61 -15.51 4.62
N VAL A 160 -9.70 -14.57 4.86
CA VAL A 160 -8.85 -14.50 6.06
C VAL A 160 -9.68 -14.25 7.31
N PHE A 161 -10.69 -13.37 7.24
CA PHE A 161 -11.59 -13.08 8.36
C PHE A 161 -12.98 -12.63 7.92
N ASP A 162 -13.93 -12.70 8.83
CA ASP A 162 -15.32 -12.28 8.60
C ASP A 162 -15.69 -11.05 9.45
N VAL A 163 -16.48 -10.14 8.88
CA VAL A 163 -17.04 -8.97 9.58
C VAL A 163 -18.53 -9.19 9.84
N ASN A 164 -18.91 -9.24 11.12
CA ASN A 164 -20.26 -9.65 11.54
C ASN A 164 -20.88 -8.71 12.59
N PRO A 165 -22.21 -8.52 12.59
CA PRO A 165 -22.89 -7.77 13.65
C PRO A 165 -22.93 -8.57 14.95
N ILE A 166 -22.90 -7.86 16.08
CA ILE A 166 -23.23 -8.37 17.41
C ILE A 166 -24.09 -7.35 18.18
N ASN A 167 -24.71 -7.75 19.28
CA ASN A 167 -25.51 -6.87 20.13
C ASN A 167 -25.35 -7.20 21.62
N VAL A 168 -24.16 -6.93 22.15
CA VAL A 168 -23.78 -7.15 23.55
C VAL A 168 -23.69 -5.85 24.36
N GLY A 169 -23.53 -4.69 23.70
CA GLY A 169 -23.51 -3.37 24.33
C GLY A 169 -22.34 -3.12 25.29
N SER A 170 -21.31 -3.97 25.28
CA SER A 170 -20.15 -3.90 26.18
C SER A 170 -18.87 -3.37 25.51
N TYR A 171 -18.87 -3.30 24.18
CA TYR A 171 -17.81 -2.73 23.34
C TYR A 171 -18.44 -2.15 22.06
N LEU A 172 -17.71 -1.30 21.33
CA LEU A 172 -18.16 -0.75 20.05
C LEU A 172 -17.87 -1.72 18.90
N ALA A 173 -16.62 -2.18 18.82
CA ALA A 173 -16.20 -3.29 18.00
C ALA A 173 -15.11 -4.07 18.72
N ARG A 174 -14.73 -5.22 18.17
CA ARG A 174 -13.55 -5.98 18.57
C ARG A 174 -12.96 -6.75 17.40
N ALA A 175 -11.68 -7.06 17.48
CA ALA A 175 -10.95 -7.75 16.43
C ALA A 175 -10.16 -8.98 16.95
N PHE A 176 -9.20 -9.40 16.14
CA PHE A 176 -8.36 -10.57 16.33
C PHE A 176 -6.91 -10.21 15.96
N PHE A 177 -5.96 -11.05 16.35
CA PHE A 177 -4.55 -10.91 15.93
C PHE A 177 -4.19 -11.92 14.82
N PRO A 178 -3.23 -11.63 13.92
CA PRO A 178 -2.89 -12.49 12.77
C PRO A 178 -2.62 -13.97 13.09
N ASP A 179 -2.10 -14.27 14.29
CA ASP A 179 -1.78 -15.62 14.75
C ASP A 179 -2.99 -16.39 15.31
N ASP A 180 -4.18 -15.78 15.36
CA ASP A 180 -5.42 -16.47 15.73
C ASP A 180 -5.85 -17.51 14.67
N VAL A 181 -6.37 -18.63 15.15
CA VAL A 181 -6.98 -19.67 14.29
C VAL A 181 -8.16 -19.09 13.50
N ARG A 182 -8.39 -19.56 12.27
CA ARG A 182 -9.40 -18.98 11.35
C ARG A 182 -10.77 -18.79 12.00
N ALA A 183 -11.25 -19.76 12.76
CA ALA A 183 -12.57 -19.67 13.43
C ALA A 183 -12.67 -18.50 14.43
N ALA A 184 -11.54 -17.98 14.93
CA ALA A 184 -11.46 -16.85 15.84
C ALA A 184 -11.13 -15.52 15.14
N ARG A 185 -10.86 -15.54 13.82
CA ARG A 185 -10.55 -14.34 13.02
C ARG A 185 -11.84 -13.69 12.55
N ASN A 186 -12.43 -12.88 13.42
CA ASN A 186 -13.62 -12.08 13.14
C ASN A 186 -13.46 -10.67 13.68
N VAL A 187 -14.02 -9.71 12.95
CA VAL A 187 -14.29 -8.36 13.44
C VAL A 187 -15.78 -8.30 13.76
N LEU A 188 -16.11 -8.12 15.04
CA LEU A 188 -17.51 -8.00 15.47
C LEU A 188 -17.84 -6.54 15.75
N ILE A 189 -18.94 -6.05 15.16
CA ILE A 189 -19.40 -4.68 15.29
C ILE A 189 -20.70 -4.67 16.09
N ASP A 190 -20.67 -4.05 17.26
CA ASP A 190 -21.84 -3.94 18.12
C ASP A 190 -22.83 -2.90 17.57
N ASN A 191 -24.12 -3.08 17.86
CA ASN A 191 -25.15 -2.11 17.50
C ASN A 191 -24.92 -0.69 18.03
N SER A 192 -24.21 -0.55 19.16
CA SER A 192 -23.84 0.75 19.74
C SER A 192 -22.94 1.58 18.81
N SER A 193 -22.16 0.95 17.92
CA SER A 193 -21.33 1.63 16.90
C SER A 193 -22.12 2.43 15.87
N PHE A 194 -23.42 2.20 15.76
CA PHE A 194 -24.33 2.93 14.86
C PHE A 194 -25.18 3.97 15.60
N GLY A 195 -25.01 4.08 16.91
CA GLY A 195 -25.78 4.95 17.79
C GLY A 195 -25.16 6.34 17.95
N SER A 196 -25.44 6.97 19.09
CA SER A 196 -24.85 8.25 19.46
C SER A 196 -23.41 8.04 19.95
N LEU A 197 -22.43 8.32 19.08
CA LEU A 197 -21.01 8.21 19.40
C LEU A 197 -20.47 9.50 20.04
N PRO A 198 -19.35 9.42 20.79
CA PRO A 198 -18.61 10.60 21.23
C PRO A 198 -18.28 11.55 20.07
N PRO A 199 -18.23 12.88 20.30
CA PRO A 199 -17.94 13.85 19.25
C PRO A 199 -16.62 13.54 18.53
N GLY A 200 -16.68 13.37 17.21
CA GLY A 200 -15.52 13.05 16.36
C GLY A 200 -15.30 11.55 16.11
N LEU A 201 -15.88 10.66 16.92
CA LEU A 201 -15.81 9.22 16.66
C LEU A 201 -16.79 8.83 15.55
N THR A 202 -16.27 8.06 14.58
CA THR A 202 -17.04 7.54 13.44
C THR A 202 -16.87 6.03 13.36
N LEU A 203 -17.79 5.35 12.67
CA LEU A 203 -17.66 3.92 12.39
C LEU A 203 -16.33 3.59 11.69
N GLN A 204 -15.90 4.42 10.73
CA GLN A 204 -14.60 4.26 10.06
C GLN A 204 -13.44 4.40 11.04
N GLY A 205 -13.49 5.36 11.97
CA GLY A 205 -12.46 5.51 13.01
C GLY A 205 -12.37 4.30 13.94
N ILE A 206 -13.52 3.76 14.36
CA ILE A 206 -13.59 2.51 15.14
C ILE A 206 -12.96 1.37 14.34
N LEU A 207 -13.40 1.17 13.11
CA LEU A 207 -12.90 0.07 12.28
C LEU A 207 -11.42 0.22 11.91
N ARG A 208 -10.92 1.43 11.79
CA ARG A 208 -9.49 1.67 11.59
C ARG A 208 -8.65 1.22 12.78
N HIS A 209 -9.14 1.45 14.01
CA HIS A 209 -8.53 0.88 15.21
C HIS A 209 -8.54 -0.65 15.17
N GLU A 210 -9.71 -1.24 14.92
CA GLU A 210 -9.86 -2.70 14.86
C GLU A 210 -8.98 -3.35 13.78
N LEU A 211 -8.88 -2.73 12.61
CA LEU A 211 -8.00 -3.21 11.55
C LEU A 211 -6.52 -3.15 11.96
N GLY A 212 -6.13 -2.23 12.85
CA GLY A 212 -4.80 -2.23 13.45
C GLY A 212 -4.49 -3.54 14.20
N HIS A 213 -5.43 -4.07 14.98
CA HIS A 213 -5.30 -5.38 15.61
C HIS A 213 -5.21 -6.51 14.59
N THR A 214 -6.01 -6.45 13.51
CA THR A 214 -5.92 -7.45 12.42
C THR A 214 -4.57 -7.44 11.70
N LEU A 215 -3.78 -6.38 11.85
CA LEU A 215 -2.40 -6.26 11.36
C LEU A 215 -1.35 -6.60 12.42
N GLY A 216 -1.76 -6.89 13.65
CA GLY A 216 -0.87 -7.25 14.75
C GLY A 216 -0.58 -6.12 15.73
N PHE A 217 -1.07 -4.89 15.49
CA PHE A 217 -0.79 -3.77 16.37
C PHE A 217 -1.57 -3.87 17.68
N ARG A 218 -0.93 -3.46 18.77
CA ARG A 218 -1.52 -3.42 20.10
C ARG A 218 -1.80 -2.00 20.54
N HIS A 219 -2.57 -1.86 21.61
CA HIS A 219 -2.80 -0.56 22.21
C HIS A 219 -1.49 0.06 22.70
N GLU A 220 -1.37 1.38 22.53
CA GLU A 220 -0.32 2.16 23.18
C GLU A 220 -0.81 2.64 24.56
N HIS A 221 -0.02 2.42 25.62
CA HIS A 221 -0.19 2.92 26.98
C HIS A 221 -1.52 2.56 27.70
N THR A 222 -1.83 1.27 27.85
CA THR A 222 -2.83 0.86 28.85
C THR A 222 -2.25 0.88 30.28
N ARG A 223 -2.06 2.10 30.82
CA ARG A 223 -1.47 2.35 32.15
C ARG A 223 -2.29 1.71 33.28
N PRO A 224 -1.66 0.99 34.22
CA PRO A 224 -2.32 0.52 35.45
C PRO A 224 -2.94 1.66 36.29
N GLU A 225 -2.40 2.88 36.18
CA GLU A 225 -2.88 4.06 36.90
C GLU A 225 -4.27 4.55 36.44
N ALA A 226 -4.71 4.15 35.24
CA ALA A 226 -6.03 4.52 34.70
C ALA A 226 -7.18 3.69 35.28
N GLY A 227 -6.88 2.63 36.06
CA GLY A 227 -7.86 1.75 36.71
C GLY A 227 -8.77 0.95 35.77
N THR A 228 -8.66 1.15 34.44
CA THR A 228 -9.58 0.66 33.41
C THR A 228 -8.88 -0.14 32.31
N CYS A 229 -7.59 0.11 32.05
CA CYS A 229 -6.82 -0.51 30.98
C CYS A 229 -5.50 -1.10 31.52
N PHE A 230 -5.04 -2.24 30.99
CA PHE A 230 -3.90 -3.01 31.49
C PHE A 230 -2.97 -3.46 30.33
N GLU A 231 -1.65 -3.24 30.43
CA GLU A 231 -0.64 -3.73 29.48
C GLU A 231 0.02 -5.03 29.93
N ASP A 232 0.36 -5.90 28.98
CA ASP A 232 1.24 -7.05 29.19
C ASP A 232 2.62 -6.89 28.51
N ASN A 233 3.48 -7.91 28.55
CA ASN A 233 4.82 -7.93 27.94
C ASN A 233 4.92 -8.66 26.58
N GLN A 234 3.78 -9.10 26.02
CA GLN A 234 3.69 -9.78 24.74
C GLN A 234 3.70 -8.77 23.59
N TRP A 235 4.74 -7.95 23.51
CA TRP A 235 4.87 -6.93 22.48
C TRP A 235 6.31 -6.65 22.09
N GLN A 236 6.47 -6.03 20.91
CA GLN A 236 7.73 -5.46 20.45
C GLN A 236 7.47 -4.08 19.85
N ALA A 237 8.29 -3.11 20.24
CA ALA A 237 8.24 -1.75 19.69
C ALA A 237 8.54 -1.71 18.19
N LEU A 238 7.82 -0.84 17.48
CA LEU A 238 8.07 -0.46 16.09
C LEU A 238 8.51 0.99 15.96
N THR A 239 7.99 1.91 16.79
CA THR A 239 8.29 3.36 16.75
C THR A 239 8.50 3.96 18.13
N GLY A 240 8.68 5.29 18.24
CA GLY A 240 8.53 6.04 19.49
C GLY A 240 7.07 6.36 19.84
N TYR A 241 6.84 7.05 20.97
CA TYR A 241 5.50 7.27 21.55
C TYR A 241 4.62 8.16 20.74
N ASP A 242 3.38 7.72 20.55
CA ASP A 242 2.33 8.56 20.05
C ASP A 242 1.08 8.55 20.94
N ARG A 243 0.97 9.58 21.80
CA ARG A 243 -0.24 9.84 22.61
C ARG A 243 -1.52 10.09 21.78
N ASN A 244 -1.38 10.27 20.46
CA ASN A 244 -2.47 10.43 19.51
C ASN A 244 -2.59 9.24 18.55
N SER A 245 -1.86 8.13 18.78
CA SER A 245 -1.95 6.92 17.98
C SER A 245 -3.40 6.50 17.81
N THR A 246 -3.72 5.98 16.62
CA THR A 246 -4.97 5.26 16.38
C THR A 246 -5.18 4.12 17.36
N MET A 247 -4.10 3.47 17.81
CA MET A 247 -4.15 2.37 18.77
C MET A 247 -4.24 2.86 20.23
N HIS A 248 -4.42 4.15 20.49
CA HIS A 248 -4.54 4.68 21.84
C HIS A 248 -5.95 5.19 22.14
N TYR A 249 -6.68 4.50 23.03
CA TYR A 249 -8.00 4.96 23.45
C TYR A 249 -7.93 6.23 24.31
N PRO A 250 -8.81 7.23 24.08
CA PRO A 250 -8.91 8.41 24.94
C PRO A 250 -9.25 8.07 26.40
N GLN A 251 -10.06 7.02 26.64
CA GLN A 251 -10.39 6.57 28.01
C GLN A 251 -9.20 5.97 28.79
N CYS A 252 -8.08 5.67 28.13
CA CYS A 252 -6.85 5.17 28.76
C CYS A 252 -5.77 6.26 28.90
N ASN A 253 -6.15 7.54 29.05
CA ASN A 253 -5.27 8.72 29.08
C ASN A 253 -4.61 9.13 27.74
N GLY A 254 -5.19 8.74 26.60
CA GLY A 254 -4.78 9.25 25.30
C GLY A 254 -5.14 10.74 25.16
N SER A 255 -4.30 11.52 24.49
CA SER A 255 -4.67 12.90 24.11
C SER A 255 -5.26 12.99 22.70
N GLY A 256 -5.39 11.85 22.02
CA GLY A 256 -5.91 11.74 20.67
C GLY A 256 -7.33 12.26 20.56
N SER A 257 -7.65 12.85 19.40
CA SER A 257 -9.02 13.12 19.01
C SER A 257 -9.77 11.79 18.87
N TRP A 258 -11.03 11.74 19.30
CA TRP A 258 -11.94 10.61 19.08
C TRP A 258 -12.08 10.21 17.59
N VAL A 259 -11.49 10.97 16.67
CA VAL A 259 -11.36 10.63 15.25
C VAL A 259 -10.55 9.36 15.00
N LEU A 260 -9.60 9.00 15.88
CA LEU A 260 -8.72 7.81 15.74
C LEU A 260 -8.01 7.77 14.38
N ALA A 261 -7.41 8.88 13.91
CA ALA A 261 -6.72 8.93 12.61
C ALA A 261 -5.27 8.42 12.71
N LEU A 262 -4.75 7.79 11.65
CA LEU A 262 -3.34 7.34 11.63
C LEU A 262 -2.39 8.53 11.71
N THR A 263 -1.53 8.53 12.71
CA THR A 263 -0.45 9.50 12.85
C THR A 263 0.74 9.15 11.96
N ALA A 264 1.74 10.03 11.90
CA ALA A 264 2.99 9.73 11.20
C ALA A 264 3.74 8.54 11.84
N LEU A 265 3.63 8.36 13.16
CA LEU A 265 4.26 7.24 13.86
C LEU A 265 3.49 5.94 13.63
N ASP A 266 2.14 5.96 13.62
CA ASP A 266 1.34 4.81 13.21
C ASP A 266 1.77 4.31 11.82
N ARG A 267 1.91 5.25 10.87
CA ARG A 267 2.30 4.95 9.49
C ARG A 267 3.71 4.41 9.39
N ALA A 268 4.67 5.04 10.06
CA ALA A 268 6.07 4.59 10.07
C ALA A 268 6.20 3.21 10.71
N GLY A 269 5.46 2.93 11.78
CA GLY A 269 5.46 1.63 12.44
C GLY A 269 4.89 0.54 11.54
N ALA A 270 3.76 0.80 10.88
CA ALA A 270 3.20 -0.13 9.90
C ALA A 270 4.15 -0.39 8.73
N ALA A 271 4.75 0.66 8.16
CA ALA A 271 5.75 0.54 7.10
C ALA A 271 6.99 -0.24 7.56
N SER A 272 7.43 -0.09 8.81
CA SER A 272 8.55 -0.86 9.35
C SER A 272 8.22 -2.36 9.51
N LEU A 273 6.95 -2.68 9.78
CA LEU A 273 6.51 -4.05 9.98
C LEU A 273 6.26 -4.76 8.65
N TYR A 274 5.63 -4.09 7.69
CA TYR A 274 5.17 -4.70 6.43
C TYR A 274 5.94 -4.26 5.19
N GLY A 275 6.81 -3.25 5.29
CA GLY A 275 7.40 -2.55 4.14
C GLY A 275 6.65 -1.23 3.89
N ALA A 276 7.36 -0.20 3.40
CA ALA A 276 6.70 1.01 2.94
C ALA A 276 5.88 0.69 1.68
N ARG A 277 4.67 1.23 1.58
CA ARG A 277 3.86 1.11 0.36
C ARG A 277 4.70 1.68 -0.79
N ARG A 278 4.96 0.87 -1.83
CA ARG A 278 5.59 1.39 -3.05
C ARG A 278 4.61 2.38 -3.68
N THR A 279 5.06 3.60 -3.92
CA THR A 279 4.28 4.66 -4.56
C THR A 279 4.14 4.47 -6.05
N ARG A 280 4.89 3.53 -6.64
CA ARG A 280 4.73 3.16 -8.05
C ARG A 280 3.38 2.47 -8.22
N GLY A 281 2.41 3.20 -8.77
CA GLY A 281 1.07 2.69 -9.09
C GLY A 281 1.16 1.42 -9.95
N THR A 282 0.18 0.53 -9.77
CA THR A 282 0.03 -0.62 -10.64
C THR A 282 -0.31 -0.12 -12.03
N GLU A 283 0.53 -0.43 -13.02
CA GLU A 283 0.28 0.05 -14.37
C GLU A 283 -1.07 -0.50 -14.87
N PHE A 284 -1.89 0.39 -15.45
CA PHE A 284 -3.21 0.08 -16.02
C PHE A 284 -4.29 -0.30 -15.00
N ASP A 285 -4.11 0.05 -13.73
CA ASP A 285 -5.15 0.01 -12.71
C ASP A 285 -6.01 1.29 -12.77
N PHE A 286 -7.20 1.26 -13.36
CA PHE A 286 -8.07 2.44 -13.49
C PHE A 286 -9.05 2.60 -12.31
N ASP A 287 -9.22 1.57 -11.48
CA ASP A 287 -10.16 1.60 -10.35
C ASP A 287 -9.49 1.67 -8.97
N GLY A 288 -8.16 1.65 -8.93
CA GLY A 288 -7.32 1.81 -7.75
C GLY A 288 -7.26 0.58 -6.86
N ASP A 289 -7.57 -0.61 -7.39
CA ASP A 289 -7.55 -1.87 -6.63
C ASP A 289 -6.17 -2.55 -6.61
N ARG A 290 -5.18 -1.92 -7.25
CA ARG A 290 -3.79 -2.34 -7.45
C ARG A 290 -3.62 -3.56 -8.34
N ARG A 291 -4.62 -3.89 -9.14
CA ARG A 291 -4.51 -4.90 -10.19
C ARG A 291 -4.68 -4.21 -11.52
N ALA A 292 -3.89 -4.62 -12.48
CA ALA A 292 -4.03 -4.14 -13.84
C ALA A 292 -5.40 -4.55 -14.39
N ASP A 293 -6.12 -3.56 -14.93
CA ASP A 293 -7.38 -3.78 -15.62
C ASP A 293 -7.16 -4.24 -17.05
N LEU A 294 -8.16 -4.93 -17.60
CA LEU A 294 -8.17 -5.24 -19.03
C LEU A 294 -8.74 -4.03 -19.77
N ALA A 295 -7.86 -3.28 -20.44
CA ALA A 295 -8.26 -2.08 -21.16
C ALA A 295 -7.89 -2.14 -22.65
N VAL A 296 -8.83 -1.75 -23.51
CA VAL A 296 -8.61 -1.58 -24.95
C VAL A 296 -9.07 -0.21 -25.45
N TRP A 297 -8.33 0.33 -26.41
CA TRP A 297 -8.69 1.52 -27.17
C TRP A 297 -9.26 1.14 -28.54
N ARG A 298 -10.46 1.62 -28.88
CA ARG A 298 -11.16 1.30 -30.13
C ARG A 298 -11.09 2.44 -31.14
N ARG A 299 -10.50 2.16 -32.32
CA ARG A 299 -10.40 3.06 -33.49
C ARG A 299 -11.32 2.61 -34.63
N PRO A 300 -12.63 2.51 -34.39
CA PRO A 300 -13.40 3.71 -34.72
C PRO A 300 -14.06 4.40 -33.52
N GLY A 301 -13.89 5.72 -33.48
CA GLY A 301 -14.66 6.61 -32.61
C GLY A 301 -14.04 6.85 -31.23
N ALA A 302 -12.76 6.53 -31.04
CA ALA A 302 -11.97 6.89 -29.86
C ALA A 302 -12.63 6.48 -28.52
N HIS A 303 -12.81 5.16 -28.32
CA HIS A 303 -13.38 4.64 -27.09
C HIS A 303 -12.34 3.93 -26.23
N TRP A 304 -12.30 4.27 -24.95
CA TRP A 304 -11.68 3.47 -23.89
C TRP A 304 -12.68 2.45 -23.37
N TRP A 305 -12.37 1.17 -23.51
CA TRP A 305 -13.16 0.06 -22.94
C TRP A 305 -12.34 -0.63 -21.87
N ILE A 306 -12.80 -0.54 -20.62
CA ILE A 306 -12.08 -1.03 -19.45
C ILE A 306 -12.95 -2.09 -18.77
N GLN A 307 -12.35 -3.23 -18.43
CA GLN A 307 -12.93 -4.22 -17.52
C GLN A 307 -12.16 -4.16 -16.21
N TYR A 308 -12.87 -3.79 -15.16
CA TYR A 308 -12.35 -3.58 -13.81
C TYR A 308 -12.03 -4.91 -13.12
N SER A 309 -10.80 -5.08 -12.67
CA SER A 309 -10.29 -6.21 -11.89
C SER A 309 -11.10 -6.46 -10.61
N SER A 310 -11.50 -5.39 -9.91
CA SER A 310 -12.14 -5.46 -8.60
C SER A 310 -13.57 -6.03 -8.63
N THR A 311 -14.31 -5.75 -9.70
CA THR A 311 -15.75 -6.07 -9.81
C THR A 311 -16.07 -6.99 -10.98
N GLY A 312 -15.17 -7.13 -11.96
CA GLY A 312 -15.45 -7.71 -13.28
C GLY A 312 -16.40 -6.89 -14.15
N GLY A 313 -16.87 -5.73 -13.65
CA GLY A 313 -17.71 -4.78 -14.38
C GLY A 313 -16.94 -4.06 -15.47
N SER A 314 -17.65 -3.35 -16.35
CA SER A 314 -17.03 -2.65 -17.48
C SER A 314 -17.40 -1.17 -17.55
N GLY A 315 -16.40 -0.32 -17.83
CA GLY A 315 -16.55 1.10 -18.14
C GLY A 315 -16.29 1.41 -19.61
N VAL A 316 -16.98 2.43 -20.14
CA VAL A 316 -16.72 2.96 -21.48
C VAL A 316 -16.63 4.47 -21.41
N GLN A 317 -15.54 5.03 -21.93
CA GLN A 317 -15.36 6.47 -22.12
C GLN A 317 -15.13 6.76 -23.59
N GLN A 318 -15.78 7.80 -24.13
CA GLN A 318 -15.66 8.18 -25.53
C GLN A 318 -15.12 9.59 -25.65
N TRP A 319 -13.81 9.71 -25.89
CA TRP A 319 -13.13 10.98 -26.09
C TRP A 319 -11.75 10.75 -26.71
N GLY A 320 -11.18 11.79 -27.33
CA GLY A 320 -9.98 11.70 -28.16
C GLY A 320 -10.34 11.54 -29.64
N LEU A 321 -9.33 11.27 -30.47
CA LEU A 321 -9.45 11.07 -31.92
C LEU A 321 -8.80 9.76 -32.37
N ASP A 322 -9.23 9.25 -33.52
CA ASP A 322 -8.74 7.97 -34.06
C ASP A 322 -7.24 7.98 -34.39
N ASP A 323 -6.62 9.14 -34.61
CA ASP A 323 -5.18 9.31 -34.89
C ASP A 323 -4.33 9.61 -33.65
N ASP A 324 -4.96 9.83 -32.49
CA ASP A 324 -4.22 10.06 -31.25
C ASP A 324 -3.41 8.79 -30.84
N ARG A 325 -2.31 8.98 -30.12
CA ARG A 325 -1.58 7.90 -29.43
C ARG A 325 -2.05 7.82 -27.98
N ILE A 326 -2.41 6.65 -27.50
CA ILE A 326 -2.74 6.46 -26.08
C ILE A 326 -1.46 6.47 -25.24
N VAL A 327 -1.48 7.21 -24.13
CA VAL A 327 -0.34 7.48 -23.25
C VAL A 327 -0.77 7.46 -21.77
N PRO A 328 -1.54 6.45 -21.34
CA PRO A 328 -2.05 6.39 -19.97
C PRO A 328 -0.90 6.28 -18.95
N ALA A 329 -1.08 6.92 -17.81
CA ALA A 329 -0.18 6.88 -16.65
C ALA A 329 -0.91 7.51 -15.46
N ASP A 330 -0.37 7.41 -14.26
CA ASP A 330 -0.88 8.16 -13.09
C ASP A 330 -0.33 9.60 -13.16
N TYR A 331 -1.14 10.59 -13.57
CA TYR A 331 -0.73 12.00 -13.60
C TYR A 331 -1.17 12.75 -12.33
N THR A 332 -1.97 12.10 -11.48
CA THR A 332 -2.61 12.71 -10.30
C THR A 332 -1.98 12.28 -8.98
N ASP A 333 -1.11 11.26 -8.97
CA ASP A 333 -0.57 10.58 -7.79
C ASP A 333 -1.69 10.10 -6.85
N ASP A 334 -2.74 9.52 -7.45
CA ASP A 334 -3.84 8.92 -6.69
C ASP A 334 -3.81 7.38 -6.71
N GLY A 335 -2.79 6.81 -7.34
CA GLY A 335 -2.57 5.38 -7.49
C GLY A 335 -3.38 4.76 -8.61
N ARG A 336 -4.13 5.54 -9.39
CA ARG A 336 -4.86 5.07 -10.57
C ARG A 336 -4.19 5.51 -11.84
N THR A 337 -4.37 4.70 -12.88
CA THR A 337 -4.00 5.04 -14.24
C THR A 337 -5.04 5.98 -14.82
N ASP A 338 -4.60 7.18 -15.21
CA ASP A 338 -5.45 8.11 -15.95
C ASP A 338 -5.50 7.77 -17.43
N MET A 339 -6.62 8.11 -18.04
CA MET A 339 -6.78 8.00 -19.48
C MET A 339 -6.13 9.22 -20.14
N ALA A 340 -5.15 8.99 -20.99
CA ALA A 340 -4.44 10.08 -21.66
C ALA A 340 -4.15 9.76 -23.12
N VAL A 341 -4.18 10.80 -23.94
CA VAL A 341 -3.81 10.73 -25.36
C VAL A 341 -2.84 11.85 -25.75
N TRP A 342 -1.90 11.53 -26.64
CA TRP A 342 -1.01 12.48 -27.30
C TRP A 342 -1.35 12.55 -28.78
N ARG A 343 -1.66 13.75 -29.28
CA ARG A 343 -2.03 14.00 -30.66
C ARG A 343 -0.79 14.27 -31.51
N PRO A 344 -0.38 13.36 -32.42
CA PRO A 344 0.88 13.50 -33.13
C PRO A 344 0.92 14.66 -34.13
N SER A 345 -0.23 15.05 -34.68
CA SER A 345 -0.35 16.13 -35.67
C SER A 345 -0.08 17.51 -35.07
N GLU A 346 -0.25 17.66 -33.76
CA GLU A 346 -0.18 18.96 -33.06
C GLU A 346 0.84 18.96 -31.90
N GLY A 347 1.28 17.79 -31.43
CA GLY A 347 2.12 17.67 -30.23
C GLY A 347 1.37 18.03 -28.94
N ILE A 348 0.08 17.68 -28.87
CA ILE A 348 -0.80 18.08 -27.77
C ILE A 348 -1.20 16.88 -26.91
N TRP A 349 -1.14 17.05 -25.59
CA TRP A 349 -1.59 16.08 -24.60
C TRP A 349 -2.99 16.43 -24.07
N TYR A 350 -3.81 15.40 -23.87
CA TYR A 350 -5.11 15.45 -23.21
C TYR A 350 -5.17 14.35 -22.16
N ILE A 351 -5.52 14.70 -20.92
CA ILE A 351 -5.43 13.82 -19.76
C ILE A 351 -6.71 13.96 -18.94
N LEU A 352 -7.40 12.83 -18.77
CA LEU A 352 -8.63 12.71 -18.02
C LEU A 352 -8.37 11.86 -16.78
N ASP A 353 -8.59 12.48 -15.62
CA ASP A 353 -8.48 11.88 -14.30
C ASP A 353 -9.48 10.71 -14.19
N SER A 354 -8.97 9.52 -13.91
CA SER A 354 -9.78 8.30 -13.81
C SER A 354 -10.62 8.24 -12.53
N ALA A 355 -10.19 8.87 -11.44
CA ALA A 355 -10.90 8.94 -10.16
C ALA A 355 -12.10 9.89 -10.23
N THR A 356 -11.91 11.07 -10.84
CA THR A 356 -12.95 12.12 -10.84
C THR A 356 -13.73 12.23 -12.14
N GLY A 357 -13.20 11.71 -13.25
CA GLY A 357 -13.71 11.96 -14.59
C GLY A 357 -13.52 13.41 -15.06
N GLY A 358 -12.71 14.20 -14.34
CA GLY A 358 -12.35 15.57 -14.66
C GLY A 358 -11.11 15.65 -15.55
N TRP A 359 -10.91 16.79 -16.23
CA TRP A 359 -9.68 17.02 -16.99
C TRP A 359 -8.54 17.42 -16.06
N VAL A 360 -7.44 16.65 -16.08
CA VAL A 360 -6.14 17.10 -15.53
C VAL A 360 -5.56 18.14 -16.48
N TYR A 361 -5.52 17.83 -17.77
CA TYR A 361 -5.14 18.75 -18.84
C TYR A 361 -6.01 18.56 -20.09
N ALA A 362 -6.47 19.67 -20.65
CA ALA A 362 -7.23 19.72 -21.90
C ALA A 362 -6.48 20.54 -22.97
N GLY A 363 -5.26 20.11 -23.33
CA GLY A 363 -4.48 20.72 -24.42
C GLY A 363 -3.10 21.25 -24.02
N ALA A 364 -2.26 20.42 -23.39
CA ALA A 364 -0.88 20.80 -23.10
C ALA A 364 0.01 20.58 -24.34
N HIS A 365 0.65 21.64 -24.84
CA HIS A 365 1.57 21.55 -25.98
C HIS A 365 2.96 21.09 -25.52
N TRP A 366 3.30 19.84 -25.83
CA TRP A 366 4.62 19.29 -25.54
C TRP A 366 5.02 18.19 -26.53
N GLY A 367 6.16 18.38 -27.18
CA GLY A 367 6.67 17.52 -28.24
C GLY A 367 6.31 18.01 -29.66
N LEU A 368 6.84 17.30 -30.65
CA LEU A 368 6.68 17.59 -32.08
C LEU A 368 6.19 16.35 -32.83
N ALA A 369 5.68 16.57 -34.05
CA ALA A 369 5.34 15.48 -34.95
C ALA A 369 6.58 14.59 -35.22
N GLY A 370 6.42 13.29 -34.98
CA GLY A 370 7.50 12.30 -35.10
C GLY A 370 8.17 11.93 -33.77
N ASP A 371 7.95 12.70 -32.71
CA ASP A 371 8.38 12.31 -31.36
C ASP A 371 7.60 11.07 -30.87
N ILE A 372 8.18 10.32 -29.94
CA ILE A 372 7.58 9.16 -29.27
C ILE A 372 7.22 9.56 -27.84
N PRO A 373 5.93 9.59 -27.45
CA PRO A 373 5.55 9.89 -26.07
C PRO A 373 5.90 8.72 -25.13
N VAL A 374 6.44 9.04 -23.97
CA VAL A 374 6.96 8.09 -22.98
C VAL A 374 6.69 8.57 -21.54
N PRO A 375 5.41 8.75 -21.15
CA PRO A 375 5.07 9.27 -19.83
C PRO A 375 5.42 8.27 -18.73
N VAL A 376 6.13 8.75 -17.71
CA VAL A 376 6.46 8.04 -16.48
C VAL A 376 6.95 9.08 -15.46
N ASP A 377 7.06 8.71 -14.19
CA ASP A 377 7.56 9.58 -13.12
C ASP A 377 9.10 9.69 -13.15
N TYR A 378 9.62 10.70 -13.82
CA TYR A 378 11.05 11.05 -13.84
C TYR A 378 11.44 11.91 -12.63
N THR A 379 10.48 12.57 -11.97
CA THR A 379 10.76 13.47 -10.84
C THR A 379 10.65 12.79 -9.46
N GLY A 380 10.22 11.53 -9.41
CA GLY A 380 10.02 10.74 -8.20
C GLY A 380 8.97 11.33 -7.27
N ASP A 381 8.02 12.10 -7.80
CA ASP A 381 6.96 12.76 -7.02
C ASP A 381 5.64 11.96 -7.01
N GLY A 382 5.62 10.79 -7.67
CA GLY A 382 4.46 9.92 -7.83
C GLY A 382 3.66 10.19 -9.10
N ARG A 383 3.89 11.31 -9.81
CA ARG A 383 3.17 11.70 -11.01
C ARG A 383 3.99 11.43 -12.25
N ALA A 384 3.33 10.96 -13.30
CA ALA A 384 3.96 10.87 -14.61
C ALA A 384 4.15 12.26 -15.23
N GLU A 385 5.32 12.50 -15.80
CA GLU A 385 5.57 13.70 -16.61
C GLU A 385 5.15 13.55 -18.07
N LEU A 386 4.92 14.70 -18.72
CA LEU A 386 4.76 14.73 -20.17
C LEU A 386 6.14 14.61 -20.81
N ALA A 387 6.47 13.41 -21.26
CA ALA A 387 7.78 13.11 -21.81
C ALA A 387 7.69 12.64 -23.25
N VAL A 388 8.65 13.11 -24.06
CA VAL A 388 8.84 12.63 -25.42
C VAL A 388 10.30 12.33 -25.71
N TRP A 389 10.54 11.28 -26.49
CA TRP A 389 11.84 10.97 -27.09
C TRP A 389 11.80 11.26 -28.58
N ARG A 390 12.80 11.99 -29.10
CA ARG A 390 12.90 12.35 -30.51
C ARG A 390 13.83 11.39 -31.27
N PRO A 391 13.30 10.50 -32.12
CA PRO A 391 14.10 9.46 -32.77
C PRO A 391 15.14 9.99 -33.76
N SER A 392 14.93 11.18 -34.34
CA SER A 392 15.84 11.74 -35.36
C SER A 392 17.22 12.11 -34.81
N GLU A 393 17.31 12.36 -33.51
CA GLU A 393 18.51 12.88 -32.84
C GLU A 393 18.84 12.16 -31.51
N GLY A 394 17.91 11.37 -30.97
CA GLY A 394 18.06 10.69 -29.69
C GLY A 394 17.86 11.61 -28.48
N ASN A 395 17.09 12.69 -28.63
CA ASN A 395 16.89 13.68 -27.55
C ASN A 395 15.66 13.38 -26.71
N TRP A 396 15.78 13.59 -25.40
CA TRP A 396 14.71 13.50 -24.42
C TRP A 396 14.22 14.89 -24.00
N TYR A 397 12.90 15.04 -23.88
CA TYR A 397 12.23 16.25 -23.41
C TYR A 397 11.15 15.86 -22.41
N VAL A 398 11.30 16.28 -21.15
CA VAL A 398 10.41 15.95 -20.04
C VAL A 398 9.88 17.25 -19.44
N PHE A 399 8.55 17.36 -19.35
CA PHE A 399 7.86 18.49 -18.77
C PHE A 399 7.17 18.08 -17.48
N ASP A 400 7.58 18.74 -16.40
CA ASP A 400 7.00 18.58 -15.08
C ASP A 400 5.73 19.43 -15.00
N ILE A 401 4.60 18.73 -14.88
CA ILE A 401 3.27 19.33 -14.79
C ILE A 401 3.03 20.03 -13.45
N THR A 402 3.68 19.56 -12.39
CA THR A 402 3.56 20.10 -11.03
C THR A 402 4.23 21.46 -10.95
N THR A 403 5.41 21.61 -11.55
CA THR A 403 6.15 22.89 -11.57
C THR A 403 5.82 23.77 -12.76
N GLY A 404 5.20 23.21 -13.82
CA GLY A 404 4.89 23.92 -15.05
C GLY A 404 6.12 24.28 -15.88
N ALA A 405 7.20 23.51 -15.73
CA ALA A 405 8.48 23.76 -16.38
C ALA A 405 9.15 22.46 -16.88
N PRO A 406 10.07 22.52 -17.85
CA PRO A 406 10.83 21.34 -18.25
C PRO A 406 11.76 20.87 -17.12
N SER A 407 11.65 19.61 -16.71
CA SER A 407 12.61 18.96 -15.81
C SER A 407 13.82 18.43 -16.59
N ILE A 408 13.63 18.04 -17.86
CA ILE A 408 14.68 17.65 -18.80
C ILE A 408 14.43 18.33 -20.15
N TYR A 409 15.44 19.00 -20.70
CA TYR A 409 15.30 19.72 -21.97
C TYR A 409 16.46 19.46 -22.93
N GLY A 410 16.25 18.53 -23.87
CA GLY A 410 17.18 18.26 -24.96
C GLY A 410 18.40 17.45 -24.53
N VAL A 411 18.24 16.52 -23.59
CA VAL A 411 19.32 15.58 -23.22
C VAL A 411 19.44 14.54 -24.32
N GLN A 412 20.60 14.48 -24.97
CA GLN A 412 20.89 13.49 -25.99
C GLN A 412 21.28 12.16 -25.35
N TRP A 413 20.36 11.19 -25.40
CA TRP A 413 20.59 9.84 -24.93
C TRP A 413 19.91 8.81 -25.84
N GLY A 414 20.74 7.97 -26.48
CA GLY A 414 20.33 7.05 -27.54
C GLY A 414 20.70 7.55 -28.93
N LEU A 415 20.48 6.68 -29.92
CA LEU A 415 20.78 6.92 -31.34
C LEU A 415 19.52 6.68 -32.20
N PRO A 416 19.49 7.22 -33.43
CA PRO A 416 18.45 6.85 -34.39
C PRO A 416 18.38 5.34 -34.60
N GLY A 417 17.18 4.77 -34.41
CA GLY A 417 16.93 3.33 -34.50
C GLY A 417 16.90 2.61 -33.15
N ASP A 418 17.26 3.28 -32.05
CA ASP A 418 17.03 2.78 -30.70
C ASP A 418 15.53 2.87 -30.33
N VAL A 419 15.10 2.06 -29.36
CA VAL A 419 13.73 2.03 -28.83
C VAL A 419 13.75 2.61 -27.41
N PRO A 420 12.97 3.67 -27.09
CA PRO A 420 12.95 4.23 -25.75
C PRO A 420 12.21 3.28 -24.79
N VAL A 421 12.81 3.04 -23.62
CA VAL A 421 12.35 2.10 -22.58
C VAL A 421 12.55 2.67 -21.16
N PRO A 422 12.08 3.91 -20.89
CA PRO A 422 12.31 4.55 -19.59
C PRO A 422 11.57 3.80 -18.48
N ALA A 423 12.25 3.62 -17.34
CA ALA A 423 11.73 2.98 -16.15
C ALA A 423 12.72 3.17 -14.99
N ASP A 424 12.32 2.86 -13.76
CA ASP A 424 13.21 2.91 -12.59
C ASP A 424 14.11 1.65 -12.53
N TYR A 425 15.29 1.70 -13.14
CA TYR A 425 16.27 0.61 -13.11
C TYR A 425 17.20 0.71 -11.89
N THR A 426 17.22 1.84 -11.18
CA THR A 426 18.08 2.05 -10.00
C THR A 426 17.38 1.72 -8.67
N GLY A 427 16.05 1.74 -8.66
CA GLY A 427 15.19 1.58 -7.48
C GLY A 427 15.15 2.82 -6.60
N ASP A 428 15.40 4.00 -7.16
CA ASP A 428 15.37 5.28 -6.43
C ASP A 428 14.00 5.97 -6.47
N GLY A 429 13.01 5.34 -7.14
CA GLY A 429 11.66 5.84 -7.31
C GLY A 429 11.50 6.76 -8.51
N ARG A 430 12.53 6.98 -9.32
CA ARG A 430 12.50 7.82 -10.53
C ARG A 430 12.73 6.97 -11.76
N ALA A 431 12.11 7.33 -12.87
CA ALA A 431 12.43 6.74 -14.15
C ALA A 431 13.78 7.24 -14.68
N ASP A 432 14.62 6.29 -15.10
CA ASP A 432 15.85 6.55 -15.82
C ASP A 432 15.58 6.77 -17.32
N LEU A 433 16.43 7.55 -17.98
CA LEU A 433 16.41 7.64 -19.44
C LEU A 433 17.05 6.39 -20.01
N ALA A 434 16.29 5.55 -20.69
CA ALA A 434 16.80 4.29 -21.20
C ALA A 434 16.38 3.99 -22.64
N VAL A 435 17.28 3.34 -23.37
CA VAL A 435 17.03 2.85 -24.72
C VAL A 435 17.50 1.40 -24.90
N TRP A 436 16.76 0.62 -25.68
CA TRP A 436 17.17 -0.68 -26.18
C TRP A 436 17.61 -0.56 -27.64
N ARG A 437 18.76 -1.13 -27.99
CA ARG A 437 19.29 -1.10 -29.36
C ARG A 437 19.06 -2.43 -30.08
N PRO A 438 18.10 -2.51 -31.02
CA PRO A 438 17.74 -3.77 -31.68
C PRO A 438 18.88 -4.42 -32.48
N SER A 439 19.82 -3.64 -33.00
CA SER A 439 20.90 -4.14 -33.85
C SER A 439 21.94 -4.98 -33.12
N GLU A 440 21.98 -4.90 -31.79
CA GLU A 440 22.96 -5.61 -30.95
C GLU A 440 22.35 -6.27 -29.71
N GLY A 441 21.13 -5.87 -29.31
CA GLY A 441 20.45 -6.38 -28.11
C GLY A 441 20.94 -5.73 -26.82
N ASN A 442 21.58 -4.57 -26.89
CA ASN A 442 22.10 -3.87 -25.70
C ASN A 442 21.07 -2.89 -25.14
N TRP A 443 21.10 -2.73 -23.82
CA TRP A 443 20.32 -1.75 -23.07
C TRP A 443 21.24 -0.62 -22.57
N TYR A 444 20.83 0.62 -22.76
CA TYR A 444 21.59 1.81 -22.37
C TYR A 444 20.75 2.66 -21.43
N VAL A 445 21.14 2.71 -20.16
CA VAL A 445 20.41 3.42 -19.09
C VAL A 445 21.21 4.65 -18.67
N PHE A 446 20.53 5.74 -18.37
CA PHE A 446 21.10 6.97 -17.87
C PHE A 446 20.28 7.46 -16.68
N ASP A 447 20.92 7.42 -15.51
CA ASP A 447 20.39 8.00 -14.28
C ASP A 447 20.57 9.52 -14.35
N ALA A 448 19.43 10.20 -14.55
CA ALA A 448 19.36 11.65 -14.63
C ALA A 448 19.53 12.33 -13.27
N THR A 449 19.32 11.60 -12.16
CA THR A 449 19.42 12.09 -10.78
C THR A 449 20.88 12.29 -10.37
N THR A 450 21.76 11.33 -10.69
CA THR A 450 23.20 11.45 -10.42
C THR A 450 23.97 12.13 -11.55
N GLY A 451 23.37 12.22 -12.74
CA GLY A 451 24.02 12.76 -13.94
C GLY A 451 25.17 11.88 -14.44
N VAL A 452 25.24 10.62 -13.98
CA VAL A 452 26.27 9.66 -14.33
C VAL A 452 25.67 8.62 -15.30
N PRO A 453 26.15 8.54 -16.55
CA PRO A 453 25.78 7.43 -17.42
C PRO A 453 26.35 6.13 -16.84
N PHE A 454 25.52 5.09 -16.69
CA PHE A 454 26.01 3.74 -16.45
C PHE A 454 25.35 2.76 -17.42
N ILE A 455 26.16 1.93 -18.05
CA ILE A 455 25.68 0.95 -19.02
C ILE A 455 25.40 -0.34 -18.27
N TYR A 456 24.14 -0.76 -18.16
CA TYR A 456 23.85 -2.20 -18.01
C TYR A 456 24.20 -2.85 -19.34
N GLY A 457 25.48 -3.21 -19.51
CA GLY A 457 25.98 -3.91 -20.70
C GLY A 457 25.51 -5.37 -20.79
N ALA A 458 24.31 -5.66 -20.31
CA ALA A 458 23.70 -6.97 -20.42
C ALA A 458 23.06 -7.07 -21.81
N GLN A 459 23.71 -7.83 -22.69
CA GLN A 459 23.15 -8.16 -23.98
C GLN A 459 21.92 -9.05 -23.77
N LEU A 460 20.72 -8.52 -23.99
CA LEU A 460 19.45 -9.22 -23.89
C LEU A 460 18.56 -8.89 -25.09
N GLY A 461 18.27 -9.95 -25.84
CA GLY A 461 17.46 -9.91 -27.05
C GLY A 461 18.25 -9.77 -28.33
N MET A 462 17.53 -9.78 -29.45
CA MET A 462 18.06 -9.61 -30.79
C MET A 462 17.08 -8.85 -31.68
N ALA A 463 17.51 -8.49 -32.89
CA ALA A 463 16.66 -7.82 -33.86
C ALA A 463 15.35 -8.59 -34.09
N GLY A 464 14.22 -7.90 -33.92
CA GLY A 464 12.87 -8.48 -34.03
C GLY A 464 12.24 -8.89 -32.69
N ASP A 465 13.01 -8.90 -31.60
CA ASP A 465 12.43 -8.98 -30.25
C ASP A 465 11.79 -7.64 -29.86
N ILE A 466 10.83 -7.68 -28.94
CA ILE A 466 10.11 -6.51 -28.40
C ILE A 466 10.56 -6.30 -26.95
N PRO A 467 11.11 -5.14 -26.57
CA PRO A 467 11.47 -4.86 -25.18
C PRO A 467 10.20 -4.70 -24.32
N VAL A 468 10.20 -5.35 -23.15
CA VAL A 468 9.07 -5.43 -22.22
C VAL A 468 9.53 -5.26 -20.76
N PRO A 469 10.29 -4.20 -20.45
CA PRO A 469 10.89 -4.03 -19.13
C PRO A 469 9.82 -3.82 -18.05
N ALA A 470 9.95 -4.51 -16.93
CA ALA A 470 9.05 -4.40 -15.77
C ALA A 470 9.70 -5.04 -14.52
N ASP A 471 9.10 -4.89 -13.33
CA ASP A 471 9.56 -5.54 -12.10
C ASP A 471 8.96 -6.97 -12.01
N TYR A 472 9.65 -8.00 -12.51
CA TYR A 472 9.15 -9.38 -12.52
C TYR A 472 9.54 -10.17 -11.26
N ASP A 473 10.48 -9.68 -10.45
CA ASP A 473 10.91 -10.34 -9.21
C ASP A 473 10.45 -9.64 -7.91
N GLY A 474 9.86 -8.45 -8.05
CA GLY A 474 9.24 -7.68 -6.98
C GLY A 474 10.27 -6.98 -6.12
N ASP A 475 11.49 -6.72 -6.59
CA ASP A 475 12.53 -6.04 -5.80
C ASP A 475 12.40 -4.51 -5.82
N GLY A 476 11.54 -3.97 -6.70
CA GLY A 476 11.24 -2.54 -6.83
C GLY A 476 12.06 -1.86 -7.90
N ARG A 477 12.88 -2.61 -8.63
CA ARG A 477 13.64 -2.16 -9.79
C ARG A 477 13.08 -2.81 -11.03
N THR A 478 13.29 -2.15 -12.15
CA THR A 478 12.89 -2.68 -13.45
C THR A 478 13.90 -3.70 -13.95
N ASP A 479 13.41 -4.90 -14.27
CA ASP A 479 14.17 -5.96 -14.89
C ASP A 479 14.30 -5.72 -16.40
N LEU A 480 15.41 -6.19 -16.97
CA LEU A 480 15.56 -6.22 -18.42
C LEU A 480 14.75 -7.39 -18.96
N ALA A 481 13.89 -7.13 -19.95
CA ALA A 481 13.09 -8.20 -20.54
C ALA A 481 12.80 -7.95 -22.02
N VAL A 482 12.79 -9.02 -22.81
CA VAL A 482 12.32 -9.02 -24.19
C VAL A 482 11.33 -10.17 -24.44
N TRP A 483 10.33 -9.91 -25.27
CA TRP A 483 9.45 -10.94 -25.83
C TRP A 483 9.81 -11.18 -27.29
N ARG A 484 9.85 -12.44 -27.72
CA ARG A 484 10.22 -12.84 -29.07
C ARG A 484 9.00 -13.24 -29.89
N PRO A 485 8.50 -12.39 -30.80
CA PRO A 485 7.25 -12.65 -31.53
C PRO A 485 7.29 -13.94 -32.36
N SER A 486 8.44 -14.30 -32.91
CA SER A 486 8.57 -15.49 -33.76
C SER A 486 8.41 -16.81 -33.02
N THR A 487 8.51 -16.81 -31.68
CA THR A 487 8.54 -18.04 -30.87
C THR A 487 7.66 -17.99 -29.62
N GLY A 488 7.18 -16.81 -29.20
CA GLY A 488 6.43 -16.65 -27.96
C GLY A 488 7.29 -16.73 -26.68
N PHE A 489 8.63 -16.70 -26.80
CA PHE A 489 9.51 -16.75 -25.63
C PHE A 489 9.72 -15.37 -25.01
N TRP A 490 9.70 -15.34 -23.68
CA TRP A 490 10.15 -14.26 -22.84
C TRP A 490 11.55 -14.55 -22.35
N HIS A 491 12.41 -13.54 -22.37
CA HIS A 491 13.77 -13.57 -21.83
C HIS A 491 13.88 -12.44 -20.83
N VAL A 492 14.23 -12.76 -19.58
CA VAL A 492 14.24 -11.78 -18.48
C VAL A 492 15.54 -11.90 -17.70
N ILE A 493 16.15 -10.78 -17.35
CA ILE A 493 17.28 -10.68 -16.42
C ILE A 493 16.81 -9.88 -15.21
N ARG A 494 16.73 -10.56 -14.07
CA ARG A 494 16.30 -10.00 -12.79
C ARG A 494 17.31 -8.99 -12.26
N SER A 495 16.84 -7.81 -11.91
CA SER A 495 17.62 -6.69 -11.39
C SER A 495 18.19 -6.99 -10.00
N GLY A 496 17.42 -7.65 -9.12
CA GLY A 496 17.84 -7.94 -7.74
C GLY A 496 18.93 -9.01 -7.61
N THR A 497 19.04 -9.92 -8.58
CA THR A 497 19.97 -11.06 -8.51
C THR A 497 20.93 -11.17 -9.69
N GLY A 498 20.64 -10.49 -10.81
CA GLY A 498 21.31 -10.70 -12.10
C GLY A 498 20.98 -12.04 -12.76
N ALA A 499 20.04 -12.83 -12.21
CA ALA A 499 19.69 -14.13 -12.74
C ALA A 499 18.87 -13.99 -14.03
N ALA A 500 19.32 -14.68 -15.08
CA ALA A 500 18.59 -14.79 -16.34
C ALA A 500 17.63 -16.00 -16.29
N TRP A 501 16.45 -15.84 -16.88
CA TRP A 501 15.53 -16.94 -17.13
C TRP A 501 14.79 -16.73 -18.45
N GLU A 502 14.36 -17.84 -19.04
CA GLU A 502 13.53 -17.86 -20.24
C GLU A 502 12.28 -18.71 -20.00
N THR A 503 11.17 -18.30 -20.58
CA THR A 503 9.95 -19.12 -20.58
C THR A 503 9.16 -18.91 -21.86
N HIS A 504 8.42 -19.93 -22.26
CA HIS A 504 7.49 -19.84 -23.37
C HIS A 504 6.11 -19.42 -22.87
N TRP A 505 5.63 -18.25 -23.29
CA TRP A 505 4.29 -17.76 -22.98
C TRP A 505 3.74 -16.88 -24.12
N GLY A 506 2.71 -17.39 -24.80
CA GLY A 506 2.12 -16.76 -25.98
C GLY A 506 2.44 -17.50 -27.28
N LEU A 507 1.91 -16.99 -28.38
CA LEU A 507 2.07 -17.50 -29.74
C LEU A 507 2.53 -16.37 -30.68
N PRO A 508 3.01 -16.71 -31.88
CA PRO A 508 3.15 -15.73 -32.94
C PRO A 508 1.86 -14.93 -33.14
N ASP A 509 2.02 -13.64 -33.45
CA ASP A 509 0.96 -12.62 -33.61
C ASP A 509 0.24 -12.18 -32.32
N ASP A 510 0.55 -12.78 -31.17
CA ASP A 510 0.13 -12.20 -29.89
C ASP A 510 0.86 -10.86 -29.62
N VAL A 511 0.30 -10.01 -28.78
CA VAL A 511 0.88 -8.71 -28.38
C VAL A 511 1.27 -8.81 -26.91
N PRO A 512 2.52 -8.51 -26.51
CA PRO A 512 2.91 -8.56 -25.09
C PRO A 512 2.28 -7.41 -24.31
N VAL A 513 1.64 -7.75 -23.19
CA VAL A 513 0.87 -6.86 -22.31
C VAL A 513 1.17 -7.12 -20.83
N PRO A 514 2.43 -7.36 -20.42
CA PRO A 514 2.77 -7.81 -19.06
C PRO A 514 2.33 -6.77 -18.03
N ALA A 515 1.69 -7.14 -16.92
CA ALA A 515 1.30 -6.21 -15.86
C ALA A 515 1.01 -7.00 -14.59
N ASP A 516 0.84 -6.36 -13.44
CA ASP A 516 0.45 -7.06 -12.20
C ASP A 516 -1.07 -7.27 -12.17
N TYR A 517 -1.56 -8.41 -12.67
CA TYR A 517 -2.99 -8.70 -12.78
C TYR A 517 -3.58 -9.31 -11.50
N ASP A 518 -2.73 -9.70 -10.54
CA ASP A 518 -3.17 -10.36 -9.30
C ASP A 518 -2.87 -9.56 -8.02
N GLY A 519 -2.12 -8.47 -8.15
CA GLY A 519 -1.85 -7.46 -7.13
C GLY A 519 -0.71 -7.85 -6.19
N ASP A 520 0.12 -8.82 -6.56
CA ASP A 520 1.19 -9.30 -5.68
C ASP A 520 2.43 -8.39 -5.67
N GLY A 521 2.47 -7.38 -6.52
CA GLY A 521 3.56 -6.43 -6.68
C GLY A 521 4.63 -6.84 -7.68
N ARG A 522 4.39 -7.92 -8.42
CA ARG A 522 5.26 -8.40 -9.48
C ARG A 522 4.50 -8.40 -10.80
N THR A 523 5.26 -8.18 -11.85
CA THR A 523 4.70 -8.19 -13.19
C THR A 523 4.41 -9.62 -13.62
N ASP A 524 3.18 -9.87 -14.04
CA ASP A 524 2.78 -11.14 -14.65
C ASP A 524 3.19 -11.17 -16.13
N LEU A 525 3.51 -12.37 -16.62
CA LEU A 525 3.69 -12.56 -18.06
C LEU A 525 2.33 -12.59 -18.73
N ALA A 526 2.10 -11.68 -19.67
CA ALA A 526 0.81 -11.58 -20.33
C ALA A 526 0.91 -11.24 -21.82
N VAL A 527 0.00 -11.83 -22.59
CA VAL A 527 -0.17 -11.53 -24.01
C VAL A 527 -1.64 -11.35 -24.36
N TRP A 528 -1.93 -10.43 -25.28
CA TRP A 528 -3.25 -10.29 -25.90
C TRP A 528 -3.24 -10.87 -27.29
N ARG A 529 -4.20 -11.75 -27.59
CA ARG A 529 -4.36 -12.38 -28.90
C ARG A 529 -5.32 -11.58 -29.78
N PRO A 530 -4.85 -10.87 -30.82
CA PRO A 530 -5.70 -9.96 -31.59
C PRO A 530 -6.87 -10.67 -32.29
N SER A 531 -6.63 -11.89 -32.78
CA SER A 531 -7.60 -12.67 -33.56
C SER A 531 -8.83 -13.12 -32.76
N THR A 532 -8.70 -13.27 -31.44
CA THR A 532 -9.77 -13.76 -30.57
C THR A 532 -10.18 -12.77 -29.48
N GLY A 533 -9.34 -11.78 -29.19
CA GLY A 533 -9.55 -10.87 -28.07
C GLY A 533 -9.26 -11.48 -26.70
N HIS A 534 -8.53 -12.58 -26.65
CA HIS A 534 -8.19 -13.22 -25.37
C HIS A 534 -6.93 -12.60 -24.80
N TRP A 535 -6.96 -12.32 -23.51
CA TRP A 535 -5.80 -11.99 -22.70
C TRP A 535 -5.33 -13.26 -22.01
N TYR A 536 -4.08 -13.67 -22.20
CA TYR A 536 -3.48 -14.82 -21.54
C TYR A 536 -2.40 -14.34 -20.60
N TYR A 537 -2.61 -14.47 -19.30
CA TYR A 537 -1.62 -14.09 -18.30
C TYR A 537 -1.31 -15.22 -17.33
N LEU A 538 -0.05 -15.27 -16.92
CA LEU A 538 0.51 -16.23 -15.96
C LEU A 538 0.89 -15.47 -14.70
N ARG A 539 0.14 -15.73 -13.63
CA ARG A 539 0.31 -15.08 -12.34
C ARG A 539 1.66 -15.41 -11.72
N SER A 540 2.36 -14.38 -11.29
CA SER A 540 3.67 -14.45 -10.67
C SER A 540 3.62 -14.99 -9.23
N SER A 541 2.49 -14.77 -8.54
CA SER A 541 2.28 -15.21 -7.14
C SER A 541 2.19 -16.73 -6.97
N ASP A 542 1.54 -17.43 -7.90
CA ASP A 542 1.24 -18.85 -7.77
C ASP A 542 1.39 -19.69 -9.06
N GLY A 543 1.73 -19.07 -10.18
CA GLY A 543 1.89 -19.73 -11.47
C GLY A 543 0.57 -20.19 -12.11
N ALA A 544 -0.58 -19.75 -11.60
CA ALA A 544 -1.86 -20.03 -12.25
C ALA A 544 -2.05 -19.15 -13.49
N SER A 545 -2.67 -19.72 -14.52
CA SER A 545 -2.97 -19.01 -15.76
C SER A 545 -4.43 -18.62 -15.88
N ALA A 546 -4.70 -17.45 -16.45
CA ALA A 546 -6.04 -17.01 -16.81
C ALA A 546 -6.13 -16.63 -18.30
N ALA A 547 -7.35 -16.71 -18.85
CA ALA A 547 -7.61 -16.48 -20.28
C ALA A 547 -8.90 -15.67 -20.57
N PRO A 548 -9.19 -14.54 -19.87
CA PRO A 548 -10.40 -13.78 -20.11
C PRO A 548 -10.46 -13.22 -21.53
N GLN A 549 -11.67 -13.03 -22.04
CA GLN A 549 -11.90 -12.42 -23.35
C GLN A 549 -12.33 -10.97 -23.17
N TRP A 550 -11.53 -10.03 -23.70
CA TRP A 550 -11.82 -8.61 -23.67
C TRP A 550 -11.24 -7.88 -24.89
N GLY A 551 -12.11 -7.18 -25.63
CA GLY A 551 -11.78 -6.54 -26.91
C GLY A 551 -11.68 -7.50 -28.10
N SER A 552 -11.46 -6.97 -29.30
CA SER A 552 -11.13 -7.75 -30.51
C SER A 552 -10.56 -6.86 -31.61
N GLN A 553 -9.53 -7.33 -32.33
CA GLN A 553 -9.00 -6.60 -33.49
C GLN A 553 -10.05 -6.40 -34.60
N ALA A 554 -11.05 -7.29 -34.70
CA ALA A 554 -12.16 -7.13 -35.66
C ALA A 554 -12.95 -5.83 -35.43
N ASN A 555 -12.93 -5.30 -34.21
CA ASN A 555 -13.55 -4.02 -33.85
C ASN A 555 -12.58 -2.82 -33.95
N GLY A 556 -11.31 -3.05 -34.29
CA GLY A 556 -10.25 -2.05 -34.23
C GLY A 556 -9.73 -1.80 -32.80
N ASP A 557 -9.90 -2.76 -31.90
CA ASP A 557 -9.39 -2.66 -30.52
C ASP A 557 -7.87 -2.88 -30.50
N ILE A 558 -7.18 -2.07 -29.71
CA ILE A 558 -5.78 -2.26 -29.34
C ILE A 558 -5.66 -2.26 -27.81
N PRO A 559 -4.87 -3.16 -27.20
CA PRO A 559 -4.58 -3.10 -25.77
C PRO A 559 -4.00 -1.76 -25.37
N VAL A 560 -4.42 -1.27 -24.20
CA VAL A 560 -3.95 0.00 -23.67
C VAL A 560 -2.50 -0.08 -23.20
N LYS A 561 -2.06 -1.24 -22.69
CA LYS A 561 -0.65 -1.62 -22.61
C LYS A 561 -0.29 -2.44 -23.83
N ALA A 562 0.56 -1.95 -24.73
CA ALA A 562 1.11 -2.76 -25.81
C ALA A 562 2.52 -2.32 -26.13
N TYR A 563 3.49 -3.22 -25.92
CA TYR A 563 4.82 -3.04 -26.50
C TYR A 563 4.79 -3.54 -27.94
N ARG A 564 5.40 -2.77 -28.86
CA ARG A 564 5.34 -3.02 -30.30
C ARG A 564 6.63 -2.70 -31.01
#